data_AF-A0A0G3XIW2-F1
#
_entry.id   AF-A0A0G3XIW2-F1
#
_cell.length_a   1.000
_cell.length_b   1.000
_cell.length_c   1.000
_cell.angle_alpha   90.00
_cell.angle_beta   90.00
_cell.angle_gamma   90.00
#
_symmetry.space_group_name_H-M   'P 1'
#
loop_
_entity.id
_entity.type
_entity.pdbx_description
1 polymer ?
#
loop_
_entity_poly.entity_id
_entity_poly.type
_entity_poly.pdbx_seq_one_letter_code
_entity_poly.pdbx_strand_id
1 'polypeptide(L)'
;MRRCAKESDVFIRSENLFVRPAWPEDRATLARLAVPSRHDPLRASDSPVGGLVVTMPGVRGPDAHGAKVIGTAGFEAARHEWQPRLWLAPSWRHLGLFAEAEDSLALLAAQLPPPNALPPVLVAA
;
A
#
# COMPACT_ATOMS: atom_id res chain seq x y z
N MET A 1 -30.87 3.21 3.09
CA MET A 1 -29.74 3.28 4.04
C MET A 1 -28.50 2.74 3.35
N ARG A 2 -27.68 3.61 2.75
CA ARG A 2 -26.39 3.21 2.17
C ARG A 2 -25.42 3.06 3.33
N ARG A 3 -24.90 1.86 3.58
CA ARG A 3 -23.75 1.71 4.47
C ARG A 3 -22.60 2.44 3.77
N CYS A 4 -22.24 3.62 4.25
CA CYS A 4 -20.89 4.13 4.07
C CYS A 4 -19.98 3.05 4.64
N ALA A 5 -19.36 2.23 3.79
CA ALA A 5 -18.10 1.64 4.17
C ALA A 5 -17.24 2.84 4.56
N LYS A 6 -16.93 2.98 5.85
CA LYS A 6 -15.86 3.87 6.27
C LYS A 6 -14.67 3.39 5.47
N GLU A 7 -14.28 4.19 4.49
CA GLU A 7 -12.96 4.19 3.92
C GLU A 7 -12.04 4.34 5.14
N SER A 8 -11.57 3.22 5.65
CA SER A 8 -10.68 3.19 6.79
C SER A 8 -9.44 3.89 6.29
N ASP A 9 -9.24 5.12 6.75
CA ASP A 9 -8.00 5.87 6.65
C ASP A 9 -6.88 5.07 7.35
N VAL A 10 -6.39 4.02 6.70
CA VAL A 10 -5.36 3.11 7.21
C VAL A 10 -4.00 3.73 6.92
N PHE A 11 -3.48 4.43 7.91
CA PHE A 11 -2.13 4.98 7.89
C PHE A 11 -1.23 4.17 8.82
N ILE A 12 -0.08 3.75 8.34
CA ILE A 12 0.96 3.12 9.16
C ILE A 12 2.19 3.97 9.08
N ARG A 13 2.74 4.27 10.25
CA ARG A 13 4.01 4.94 10.39
C ARG A 13 4.99 3.97 11.03
N SER A 14 6.09 3.77 10.33
CA SER A 14 7.31 3.20 10.88
C SER A 14 8.33 4.32 11.11
N GLU A 15 9.52 3.95 11.59
CA GLU A 15 10.60 4.89 11.89
C GLU A 15 11.00 5.73 10.66
N ASN A 16 11.15 5.08 9.50
CA ASN A 16 11.59 5.71 8.26
C ASN A 16 10.51 5.72 7.16
N LEU A 17 9.39 5.03 7.36
CA LEU A 17 8.37 4.83 6.35
C LEU A 17 6.98 5.27 6.80
N PHE A 18 6.20 5.71 5.83
CA PHE A 18 4.77 5.92 5.96
C PHE A 18 4.05 5.12 4.86
N VAL A 19 3.15 4.23 5.26
CA VAL A 19 2.25 3.50 4.37
C VAL A 19 0.86 4.13 4.47
N ARG A 20 0.26 4.44 3.33
CA ARG A 20 -1.08 5.05 3.28
C ARG A 20 -1.88 4.51 2.10
N PRO A 21 -3.22 4.74 2.07
CA PRO A 21 -4.01 4.42 0.90
C PRO A 21 -3.48 5.15 -0.34
N ALA A 22 -3.51 4.48 -1.48
CA ALA A 22 -3.21 5.08 -2.76
C ALA A 22 -4.40 5.93 -3.22
N TRP A 23 -4.12 7.15 -3.69
CA TRP A 23 -5.15 8.05 -4.19
C TRP A 23 -4.98 8.29 -5.70
N PRO A 24 -6.05 8.69 -6.43
CA PRO A 24 -5.96 8.96 -7.87
C PRO A 24 -4.84 9.95 -8.25
N GLU A 25 -4.52 10.90 -7.37
CA GLU A 25 -3.47 11.91 -7.53
C GLU A 25 -2.06 11.28 -7.60
N ASP A 26 -1.86 10.10 -7.02
CA ASP A 26 -0.58 9.38 -7.06
C ASP A 26 -0.22 8.88 -8.45
N ARG A 27 -1.18 8.83 -9.38
CA ARG A 27 -1.01 8.28 -10.73
C ARG A 27 0.22 8.83 -11.45
N ALA A 28 0.45 10.15 -11.38
CA ALA A 28 1.60 10.77 -12.02
C ALA A 28 2.93 10.29 -11.41
N THR A 29 2.97 10.13 -10.09
CA THR A 29 4.15 9.66 -9.37
C THR A 29 4.40 8.18 -9.62
N LEU A 30 3.36 7.34 -9.59
CA LEU A 30 3.44 5.91 -9.88
C LEU A 30 3.93 5.65 -11.31
N ALA A 31 3.46 6.45 -12.28
CA ALA A 31 3.93 6.40 -13.66
C ALA A 31 5.43 6.73 -13.77
N ARG A 32 5.91 7.77 -13.06
CA ARG A 32 7.33 8.14 -13.04
C ARG A 32 8.23 7.06 -12.41
N LEU A 33 7.73 6.36 -11.40
CA LEU A 33 8.44 5.26 -10.77
C LEU A 33 8.44 3.98 -11.64
N ALA A 34 7.69 3.95 -12.74
CA ALA A 34 7.51 2.78 -13.60
C ALA A 34 7.02 1.55 -12.81
N VAL A 35 6.02 1.75 -11.95
CA VAL A 35 5.40 0.67 -11.18
C VAL A 35 4.85 -0.40 -12.14
N PRO A 36 5.27 -1.68 -12.03
CA PRO A 36 4.73 -2.74 -12.87
C PRO A 36 3.23 -2.91 -12.64
N SER A 37 2.44 -3.21 -13.68
CA SER A 37 0.97 -3.28 -13.57
C SER A 37 0.46 -4.26 -12.51
N ARG A 38 1.20 -5.33 -12.20
CA ARG A 38 0.87 -6.28 -11.13
C ARG A 38 1.03 -5.70 -9.70
N HIS A 39 1.71 -4.56 -9.57
CA HIS A 39 1.92 -3.85 -8.31
C HIS A 39 1.24 -2.47 -8.33
N ASP A 40 0.34 -2.22 -9.29
CA ASP A 40 -0.40 -0.96 -9.40
C ASP A 40 -1.46 -0.87 -8.28
N PRO A 41 -1.28 0.02 -7.29
CA PRO A 41 -2.17 0.09 -6.15
C PRO A 41 -3.52 0.71 -6.52
N LEU A 42 -3.62 1.45 -7.63
CA LEU A 42 -4.87 2.03 -8.12
C LEU A 42 -5.78 0.99 -8.78
N ARG A 43 -5.29 -0.24 -8.96
CA ARG A 43 -6.05 -1.38 -9.52
C ARG A 43 -6.32 -2.47 -8.49
N ALA A 44 -5.77 -2.36 -7.28
CA ALA A 44 -5.92 -3.34 -6.21
C ALA A 44 -7.30 -3.18 -5.54
N SER A 45 -8.31 -3.87 -6.07
CA SER A 45 -9.70 -3.85 -5.58
C SER A 45 -10.05 -5.03 -4.67
N ASP A 46 -9.21 -6.07 -4.62
CA ASP A 46 -9.48 -7.31 -3.89
C ASP A 46 -9.08 -7.27 -2.40
N SER A 47 -8.43 -6.18 -1.97
CA SER A 47 -7.94 -6.00 -0.58
C SER A 47 -8.91 -5.14 0.23
N PRO A 48 -9.20 -5.47 1.51
CA PRO A 48 -10.08 -4.69 2.38
C PRO A 48 -9.57 -3.27 2.67
N VAL A 49 -8.28 -3.02 2.44
CA VAL A 49 -7.63 -1.70 2.59
C VAL A 49 -7.28 -1.06 1.25
N GLY A 50 -7.71 -1.66 0.13
CA GLY A 50 -7.32 -1.25 -1.20
C GLY A 50 -5.81 -1.42 -1.46
N GLY A 51 -5.31 -0.68 -2.46
CA GLY A 51 -3.89 -0.55 -2.72
C GLY A 51 -3.25 0.55 -1.88
N LEU A 52 -2.01 0.31 -1.48
CA LEU A 52 -1.25 1.20 -0.60
C LEU A 52 -0.04 1.78 -1.36
N VAL A 53 0.39 2.97 -0.94
CA VAL A 53 1.70 3.52 -1.33
C VAL A 53 2.63 3.56 -0.13
N VAL A 54 3.91 3.26 -0.39
CA VAL A 54 5.00 3.39 0.57
C VAL A 54 5.68 4.72 0.31
N THR A 55 5.70 5.57 1.32
CA THR A 55 6.31 6.89 1.28
C THR A 55 7.43 7.00 2.29
N MET A 56 8.48 7.73 1.90
CA MET A 56 9.58 8.06 2.77
C MET A 56 9.50 9.56 3.07
N PRO A 57 9.57 10.00 4.34
CA PRO A 57 9.63 11.41 4.67
C PRO A 57 10.86 12.03 3.98
N GLY A 58 10.70 13.25 3.46
CA GLY A 58 11.76 13.92 2.70
C GLY A 58 13.09 13.95 3.47
N VAL A 59 14.15 13.48 2.82
CA VAL A 59 15.52 13.63 3.33
C VAL A 59 15.82 15.13 3.46
N ARG A 60 16.32 15.58 4.61
CA ARG A 60 16.68 16.99 4.83
C ARG A 60 17.62 17.46 3.70
N GLY A 61 17.20 18.50 2.98
CA GLY A 61 17.96 19.10 1.88
C GLY A 61 17.17 20.23 1.21
N PRO A 62 17.82 21.08 0.41
CA PRO A 62 17.18 22.21 -0.27
C PRO A 62 16.04 21.79 -1.23
N ASP A 63 16.03 20.54 -1.69
CA ASP A 63 15.00 19.93 -2.54
C ASP A 63 14.05 18.98 -1.78
N ALA A 64 13.92 19.15 -0.45
CA ALA A 64 13.06 18.35 0.41
C ALA A 64 11.56 18.67 0.17
N HIS A 65 11.06 18.26 -0.99
CA HIS A 65 9.64 18.34 -1.33
C HIS A 65 8.86 17.19 -0.66
N GLY A 66 8.46 17.38 0.60
CA GLY A 66 7.50 16.51 1.29
C GLY A 66 7.87 15.02 1.36
N ALA A 67 6.90 14.18 1.72
CA ALA A 67 7.06 12.73 1.68
C ALA A 67 7.09 12.24 0.23
N LYS A 68 8.11 11.48 -0.14
CA LYS A 68 8.27 10.91 -1.49
C LYS A 68 7.66 9.52 -1.54
N VAL A 69 6.84 9.23 -2.54
CA VAL A 69 6.45 7.84 -2.85
C VAL A 69 7.68 7.11 -3.36
N ILE A 70 7.98 5.97 -2.75
CA ILE A 70 9.15 5.14 -3.06
C ILE A 70 8.75 3.72 -3.47
N GLY A 71 7.47 3.36 -3.30
CA GLY A 71 6.97 2.04 -3.62
C GLY A 71 5.47 1.91 -3.43
N THR A 72 4.99 0.70 -3.59
CA THR A 72 3.57 0.32 -3.48
C THR A 72 3.45 -0.94 -2.64
N ALA A 73 2.32 -1.08 -1.97
CA ALA A 73 2.02 -2.23 -1.15
C ALA A 73 0.55 -2.62 -1.28
N GLY A 74 0.21 -3.79 -0.78
CA GLY A 74 -1.16 -4.29 -0.69
C GLY A 74 -1.19 -5.66 -0.05
N PHE A 75 -2.37 -6.27 -0.04
CA PHE A 75 -2.57 -7.62 0.45
C PHE A 75 -3.24 -8.47 -0.62
N GLU A 76 -2.82 -9.73 -0.71
CA GLU A 76 -3.54 -10.75 -1.45
C GLU A 76 -4.03 -11.83 -0.51
N ALA A 77 -5.25 -12.31 -0.74
CA ALA A 77 -5.78 -13.43 0.01
C ALA A 77 -5.14 -14.73 -0.48
N ALA A 78 -4.40 -15.41 0.39
CA ALA A 78 -3.80 -16.70 0.07
C ALA A 78 -3.87 -17.62 1.29
N ARG A 79 -4.38 -18.85 1.09
CA ARG A 79 -4.48 -19.88 2.14
C ARG A 79 -5.19 -19.41 3.42
N HIS A 80 -6.25 -18.60 3.27
CA HIS A 80 -7.03 -18.01 4.37
C HIS A 80 -6.29 -16.96 5.20
N GLU A 81 -5.15 -16.46 4.71
CA GLU A 81 -4.38 -15.38 5.35
C GLU A 81 -4.16 -14.24 4.35
N TRP A 82 -3.94 -13.03 4.89
CA TRP A 82 -3.50 -11.90 4.08
C TRP A 82 -1.99 -11.96 3.89
N GLN A 83 -1.56 -12.16 2.64
CA GLN A 83 -0.15 -12.10 2.29
C GLN A 83 0.21 -10.69 1.83
N PRO A 84 1.22 -10.05 2.45
CA PRO A 84 1.66 -8.74 2.03
C PRO A 84 2.33 -8.83 0.66
N ARG A 85 1.99 -7.88 -0.21
CA ARG A 85 2.68 -7.65 -1.47
C ARG A 85 3.37 -6.31 -1.39
N LEU A 86 4.66 -6.31 -1.66
CA LEU A 86 5.49 -5.11 -1.62
C LEU A 86 6.26 -4.95 -2.92
N TRP A 87 6.35 -3.72 -3.39
CA TRP A 87 7.26 -3.33 -4.45
C TRP A 87 7.89 -1.99 -4.09
N LEU A 88 9.22 -1.93 -4.08
CA LEU A 88 9.96 -0.68 -3.99
C LEU A 88 10.63 -0.38 -5.33
N ALA A 89 10.64 0.90 -5.71
CA ALA A 89 11.27 1.31 -6.95
C ALA A 89 12.78 1.00 -6.91
N PRO A 90 13.41 0.61 -8.03
CA PRO A 90 14.80 0.16 -8.05
C PRO A 90 15.78 1.11 -7.36
N SER A 91 15.57 2.42 -7.52
CA SER A 91 16.40 3.47 -6.90
C SER A 91 16.39 3.48 -5.37
N TRP A 92 15.44 2.81 -4.71
CA TRP A 92 15.29 2.85 -3.25
C TRP A 92 15.67 1.52 -2.57
N ARG A 93 15.93 0.46 -3.35
CA ARG A 93 16.15 -0.90 -2.81
C ARG A 93 17.43 -1.05 -2.00
N HIS A 94 18.43 -0.21 -2.26
CA HIS A 94 19.73 -0.24 -1.60
C HIS A 94 19.71 0.34 -0.17
N LEU A 95 18.60 0.96 0.25
CA LEU A 95 18.47 1.58 1.57
C LEU A 95 18.05 0.61 2.69
N GLY A 96 17.85 -0.67 2.38
CA GLY A 96 17.45 -1.68 3.38
C GLY A 96 16.00 -1.55 3.88
N LEU A 97 15.16 -0.74 3.21
CA LEU A 97 13.79 -0.43 3.65
C LEU A 97 12.77 -1.56 3.45
N PHE A 98 13.16 -2.69 2.84
CA PHE A 98 12.25 -3.82 2.61
C PHE A 98 11.77 -4.44 3.91
N ALA A 99 12.69 -4.78 4.83
CA ALA A 99 12.34 -5.43 6.09
C ALA A 99 11.39 -4.56 6.91
N GLU A 100 11.68 -3.26 7.01
CA GLU A 100 10.83 -2.31 7.72
C GLU A 100 9.42 -2.19 7.11
N ALA A 101 9.33 -2.19 5.77
CA ALA A 101 8.05 -2.18 5.06
C ALA A 101 7.29 -3.49 5.25
N GLU A 102 7.96 -4.64 5.22
CA GLU A 102 7.36 -5.96 5.45
C GLU A 102 6.82 -6.10 6.87
N ASP A 103 7.59 -5.69 7.88
CA ASP A 103 7.16 -5.69 9.29
C ASP A 103 5.93 -4.80 9.49
N SER A 104 5.95 -3.60 8.89
CA SER A 104 4.81 -2.68 8.90
C SER A 104 3.55 -3.30 8.29
N LEU A 105 3.69 -4.04 7.17
CA LEU A 105 2.57 -4.71 6.52
C LEU A 105 2.10 -5.96 7.27
N ALA A 106 3.01 -6.69 7.92
CA ALA A 106 2.64 -7.83 8.76
C ALA A 106 1.80 -7.38 9.97
N LEU A 107 2.18 -6.26 10.60
CA LEU A 107 1.41 -5.63 11.67
C LEU A 107 0.02 -5.17 11.21
N LEU A 108 -0.09 -4.71 9.96
CA LEU A 108 -1.39 -4.39 9.38
C LEU A 108 -2.23 -5.63 9.13
N ALA A 109 -1.64 -6.66 8.52
CA ALA A 109 -2.33 -7.90 8.17
C ALA A 109 -3.00 -8.54 9.41
N ALA A 110 -2.33 -8.48 10.56
CA ALA A 110 -2.86 -8.96 11.83
C ALA A 110 -4.11 -8.22 12.32
N GLN A 111 -4.37 -7.01 11.83
CA GLN A 111 -5.54 -6.19 12.17
C GLN A 111 -6.68 -6.32 11.14
N LEU A 112 -6.43 -6.96 10.01
CA LEU A 112 -7.43 -7.15 8.98
C LEU A 112 -8.38 -8.31 9.34
N PRO A 113 -9.67 -8.21 8.98
CA PRO A 113 -10.58 -9.34 9.11
C PRO A 113 -10.07 -10.52 8.25
N PRO A 114 -10.32 -11.78 8.62
CA PRO A 114 -9.91 -12.93 7.83
C PRO A 114 -10.42 -12.82 6.38
N PRO A 115 -9.64 -13.23 5.36
CA PRO A 115 -10.06 -13.14 3.96
C PRO A 115 -11.42 -13.78 3.65
N ASN A 116 -11.74 -14.88 4.34
CA ASN A 116 -13.01 -15.60 4.17
C ASN A 116 -14.23 -14.89 4.79
N ALA A 117 -14.00 -13.88 5.64
CA ALA A 117 -15.07 -13.14 6.32
C ALA A 117 -15.62 -11.99 5.46
N LEU A 118 -14.97 -11.67 4.33
CA LEU A 118 -15.45 -10.67 3.39
C LEU A 118 -16.47 -11.33 2.45
N PRO A 119 -17.66 -10.74 2.24
CA PRO A 119 -18.58 -11.24 1.23
C PRO A 119 -17.87 -11.22 -0.14
N PRO A 120 -18.15 -12.18 -1.04
CA PRO A 120 -17.65 -12.09 -2.41
C PRO A 120 -18.12 -10.75 -2.97
N VAL A 121 -17.18 -9.86 -3.28
CA VAL A 121 -17.49 -8.62 -3.99
C VAL A 121 -18.20 -9.06 -5.25
N LEU A 122 -19.49 -8.74 -5.34
CA LEU A 122 -20.33 -9.05 -6.48
C LEU A 122 -19.62 -8.56 -7.74
N VAL A 123 -19.07 -9.51 -8.49
CA VAL A 123 -18.60 -9.32 -9.85
C VAL A 123 -19.83 -8.85 -10.63
N ALA A 124 -19.96 -7.56 -10.83
CA ALA A 124 -20.95 -7.01 -11.75
C ALA A 124 -20.53 -7.44 -13.15
N ALA A 125 -21.36 -8.31 -13.74
CA ALA A 125 -21.30 -8.73 -15.14
C ALA A 125 -21.55 -7.56 -16.10
#